data_AF-A0A4S9SKC1-F1
#
_entry.id   AF-A0A4S9SKC1-F1
#
_cell.length_a   1.000
_cell.length_b   1.000
_cell.length_c   1.000
_cell.angle_alpha   90.00
_cell.angle_beta   90.00
_cell.angle_gamma   90.00
#
_symmetry.space_group_name_H-M   'P 1'
#
loop_
_entity.id
_entity.type
_entity.pdbx_description
1 polymer ?
#
loop_
_entity_poly.entity_id
_entity_poly.type
_entity_poly.pdbx_seq_one_letter_code
_entity_poly.pdbx_strand_id
1 'polypeptide(L)'
;KTVFGVCFSYIDYARGKKFDEQNRSRQAGGPPTRNSSIVDSNYRPSTEDIPQYVFALSYHVITFWFLALSKEDQKRHFPWMEQRLLSPDQSGQVLDEAIVTVDHIWRVTVGKDVVKPLPLELGTTESSADPVTQTWVSEFCILTIKCHLDNGLVEVIERRSSGTDESHFVYAGSEPLSPDLIYQERFATAINGNFKSDLEVVILPTTDATRRALGIFDRISPIDFFKAGVIYIGENQTHEHEILANVSGSPDYNLFIAGLGERVPLQNNRNNMAGLDTSEGMFDGRSTLCHSDTITTLNYHVTTMMPTNREMDPQCTRKKSHIGNDYVNIIFNNSGLEFDFNTFPSQFNYVYIVVVPEARQTFIQTRTRSHNTGWYEDSWFKVRVLTRHDFPDISSAAETVVVSGAALSSYVRNLALNAEEFCRVWGNR
;
A
#
# COMPACT_ATOMS: atom_id res chain seq x y z
N LYS A 1 18.27 15.89 1.56
CA LYS A 1 18.98 15.94 0.25
C LYS A 1 19.66 14.61 -0.11
N THR A 2 20.38 13.97 0.82
CA THR A 2 21.14 12.72 0.54
C THR A 2 20.24 11.54 0.13
N VAL A 3 19.12 11.32 0.82
CA VAL A 3 18.18 10.21 0.52
C VAL A 3 17.63 10.30 -0.91
N PHE A 4 17.07 11.45 -1.29
CA PHE A 4 16.60 11.67 -2.67
C PHE A 4 17.72 11.44 -3.70
N GLY A 5 18.95 11.91 -3.42
CA GLY A 5 20.10 11.69 -4.30
C GLY A 5 20.37 10.21 -4.57
N VAL A 6 20.32 9.36 -3.54
CA VAL A 6 20.52 7.91 -3.67
C VAL A 6 19.40 7.27 -4.49
N CYS A 7 18.12 7.58 -4.19
CA CYS A 7 16.98 7.06 -4.94
C CYS A 7 17.08 7.40 -6.44
N PHE A 8 17.41 8.66 -6.75
CA PHE A 8 17.57 9.05 -8.14
C PHE A 8 18.75 8.36 -8.84
N SER A 9 19.88 8.15 -8.15
CA SER A 9 21.00 7.37 -8.73
C SER A 9 20.57 5.94 -9.10
N TYR A 10 19.71 5.32 -8.29
CA TYR A 10 19.14 4.00 -8.62
C TYR A 10 18.16 4.05 -9.79
N ILE A 11 17.31 5.07 -9.86
CA ILE A 11 16.40 5.29 -11.00
C ILE A 11 17.22 5.47 -12.29
N ASP A 12 18.29 6.28 -12.25
CA ASP A 12 19.18 6.54 -13.39
C ASP A 12 19.91 5.25 -13.82
N TYR A 13 20.38 4.45 -12.87
CA TYR A 13 20.97 3.14 -13.15
C TYR A 13 19.97 2.16 -13.80
N ALA A 14 18.76 2.07 -13.27
CA ALA A 14 17.71 1.20 -13.80
C ALA A 14 17.27 1.63 -15.22
N ARG A 15 17.19 2.94 -15.49
CA ARG A 15 16.94 3.51 -16.84
C ARG A 15 18.00 3.04 -17.84
N GLY A 16 19.28 3.11 -17.46
CA GLY A 16 20.39 2.63 -18.30
C GLY A 16 20.31 1.12 -18.59
N LYS A 17 20.04 0.31 -17.56
CA LYS A 17 19.95 -1.15 -17.70
C LYS A 17 18.79 -1.60 -18.60
N LYS A 18 17.58 -1.03 -18.42
CA LYS A 18 16.41 -1.34 -19.28
C LYS A 18 16.70 -1.03 -20.75
N PHE A 19 17.42 0.06 -21.05
CA PHE A 19 17.83 0.41 -22.40
C PHE A 19 18.81 -0.61 -23.01
N ASP A 20 19.80 -1.06 -22.24
CA ASP A 20 20.76 -2.08 -22.69
C ASP A 20 20.08 -3.42 -22.99
N GLU A 21 19.11 -3.83 -22.18
CA GLU A 21 18.30 -5.04 -22.40
C GLU A 21 17.39 -4.92 -23.63
N GLN A 22 16.77 -3.76 -23.84
CA GLN A 22 15.96 -3.48 -25.02
C GLN A 22 16.80 -3.47 -26.32
N ASN A 23 18.05 -3.01 -26.25
CA ASN A 23 18.97 -3.07 -27.39
C ASN A 23 19.48 -4.49 -27.66
N ARG A 24 19.77 -5.27 -26.62
CA ARG A 24 20.15 -6.69 -26.78
C ARG A 24 19.04 -7.53 -27.40
N SER A 25 17.80 -7.33 -26.96
CA SER A 25 16.63 -8.03 -27.54
C SER A 25 16.36 -7.61 -28.99
N ARG A 26 16.59 -6.35 -29.35
CA ARG A 26 16.54 -5.87 -30.75
C ARG A 26 17.66 -6.47 -31.63
N GLN A 27 18.86 -6.68 -31.08
CA GLN A 27 19.99 -7.29 -31.81
C GLN A 27 19.88 -8.83 -31.93
N ALA A 28 19.17 -9.49 -31.01
CA ALA A 28 18.98 -10.95 -31.01
C ALA A 28 17.89 -11.45 -31.98
N GLY A 29 17.22 -10.58 -32.75
CA GLY A 29 16.17 -10.92 -33.73
C GLY A 29 16.65 -11.60 -35.03
N GLY A 30 17.67 -12.45 -34.97
CA GLY A 30 18.07 -13.32 -36.08
C GLY A 30 17.22 -14.61 -36.13
N PRO A 31 17.08 -15.26 -37.31
CA PRO A 31 16.23 -16.44 -37.45
C PRO A 31 16.70 -17.57 -36.51
N PRO A 32 15.78 -18.38 -35.96
CA PRO A 32 16.11 -19.31 -34.89
C PRO A 32 17.05 -20.40 -35.43
N THR A 33 18.27 -20.44 -34.92
CA THR A 33 19.16 -21.59 -35.12
C THR A 33 18.67 -22.74 -34.26
N ARG A 34 18.15 -23.75 -34.94
CA ARG A 34 17.69 -25.03 -34.40
C ARG A 34 18.89 -25.82 -33.86
N ASN A 35 19.36 -25.48 -32.67
CA ASN A 35 20.11 -26.34 -31.75
C ASN A 35 20.56 -25.54 -30.51
N SER A 36 19.67 -25.43 -29.52
CA SER A 36 20.08 -25.32 -28.13
C SER A 36 19.23 -26.30 -27.32
N SER A 37 19.94 -27.18 -26.64
CA SER A 37 19.45 -28.21 -25.75
C SER A 37 18.48 -27.66 -24.70
N ILE A 38 17.43 -28.43 -24.43
CA ILE A 38 16.53 -28.30 -23.29
C ILE A 38 17.39 -28.34 -22.02
N VAL A 39 17.69 -27.16 -21.48
CA VAL A 39 18.18 -26.97 -20.12
C VAL A 39 17.01 -26.33 -19.39
N ASP A 40 16.54 -26.98 -18.32
CA ASP A 40 15.42 -26.55 -17.48
C ASP A 40 15.46 -25.04 -17.23
N SER A 41 14.55 -24.31 -17.88
CA SER A 41 14.47 -22.85 -17.91
C SER A 41 13.78 -22.25 -16.67
N ASN A 42 13.59 -23.02 -15.61
CA ASN A 42 12.80 -22.61 -14.45
C ASN A 42 13.63 -22.07 -13.26
N TYR A 43 14.95 -21.95 -13.39
CA TYR A 43 15.79 -21.34 -12.36
C TYR A 43 16.22 -19.93 -12.77
N ARG A 44 15.40 -18.92 -12.45
CA ARG A 44 15.84 -17.51 -12.45
C ARG A 44 16.56 -17.22 -11.13
N PRO A 45 17.85 -16.80 -11.15
CA PRO A 45 18.57 -16.45 -9.93
C PRO A 45 17.81 -15.39 -9.13
N SER A 46 17.82 -15.49 -7.81
CA SER A 46 17.19 -14.51 -6.91
C SER A 46 17.75 -13.08 -7.05
N THR A 47 18.94 -12.95 -7.61
CA THR A 47 19.64 -11.68 -7.82
C THR A 47 19.13 -10.86 -9.00
N GLU A 48 18.34 -11.44 -9.91
CA GLU A 48 17.85 -10.74 -11.11
C GLU A 48 16.71 -9.75 -10.84
N ASP A 49 15.92 -9.95 -9.77
CA ASP A 49 14.75 -9.11 -9.45
C ASP A 49 14.99 -8.06 -8.36
N ILE A 50 16.12 -8.15 -7.66
CA ILE A 50 16.57 -7.11 -6.74
C ILE A 50 16.58 -5.73 -7.42
N PRO A 51 17.07 -5.56 -8.67
CA PRO A 51 17.00 -4.28 -9.37
C PRO A 51 15.57 -3.74 -9.57
N GLN A 52 14.59 -4.61 -9.86
CA GLN A 52 13.20 -4.19 -10.06
C GLN A 52 12.55 -3.77 -8.73
N TYR A 53 12.81 -4.52 -7.66
CA TYR A 53 12.38 -4.15 -6.32
C TYR A 53 12.99 -2.82 -5.87
N VAL A 54 14.31 -2.65 -6.00
CA VAL A 54 15.00 -1.40 -5.61
C VAL A 54 14.51 -0.23 -6.46
N PHE A 55 14.18 -0.47 -7.73
CA PHE A 55 13.56 0.53 -8.60
C PHE A 55 12.18 0.97 -8.09
N ALA A 56 11.25 0.03 -7.81
CA ALA A 56 9.93 0.36 -7.25
C ALA A 56 10.05 1.06 -5.88
N LEU A 57 10.88 0.52 -4.99
CA LEU A 57 11.16 1.09 -3.67
C LEU A 57 11.69 2.53 -3.75
N SER A 58 12.48 2.85 -4.78
CA SER A 58 13.03 4.22 -4.94
C SER A 58 11.93 5.27 -5.10
N TYR A 59 10.85 4.98 -5.83
CA TYR A 59 9.70 5.88 -5.97
C TYR A 59 8.88 5.99 -4.68
N HIS A 60 8.66 4.86 -3.99
CA HIS A 60 8.00 4.87 -2.68
C HIS A 60 8.78 5.70 -1.66
N VAL A 61 10.10 5.54 -1.59
CA VAL A 61 10.96 6.31 -0.69
C VAL A 61 10.93 7.79 -1.05
N ILE A 62 10.98 8.15 -2.33
CA ILE A 62 10.85 9.57 -2.77
C ILE A 62 9.52 10.15 -2.28
N THR A 63 8.41 9.44 -2.51
CA THR A 63 7.07 9.90 -2.13
C THR A 63 6.96 10.04 -0.61
N PHE A 64 7.28 8.98 0.14
CA PHE A 64 7.22 8.98 1.59
C PHE A 64 8.05 10.11 2.23
N TRP A 65 9.30 10.25 1.81
CA TRP A 65 10.17 11.32 2.36
C TRP A 65 9.72 12.70 1.94
N PHE A 66 9.12 12.87 0.75
CA PHE A 66 8.55 14.15 0.35
C PHE A 66 7.33 14.52 1.21
N LEU A 67 6.44 13.56 1.47
CA LEU A 67 5.27 13.76 2.31
C LEU A 67 5.64 14.13 3.76
N ALA A 68 6.78 13.66 4.25
CA ALA A 68 7.32 14.01 5.56
C ALA A 68 7.96 15.42 5.65
N LEU A 69 8.18 16.11 4.52
CA LEU A 69 8.74 17.47 4.51
C LEU A 69 7.71 18.51 5.00
N SER A 70 8.20 19.63 5.52
CA SER A 70 7.37 20.80 5.82
C SER A 70 6.71 21.35 4.54
N LYS A 71 5.55 22.01 4.64
CA LYS A 71 4.88 22.61 3.47
C LYS A 71 5.75 23.61 2.71
N GLU A 72 6.64 24.32 3.42
CA GLU A 72 7.60 25.24 2.81
C GLU A 72 8.68 24.48 2.01
N ASP A 73 9.25 23.42 2.59
CA ASP A 73 10.24 22.58 1.94
C ASP A 73 9.66 21.81 0.75
N GLN A 74 8.40 21.35 0.85
CA GLN A 74 7.67 20.73 -0.25
C GLN A 74 7.61 21.67 -1.46
N LYS A 75 7.15 22.91 -1.27
CA LYS A 75 7.09 23.93 -2.33
C LYS A 75 8.48 24.26 -2.90
N ARG A 76 9.50 24.31 -2.04
CA ARG A 76 10.88 24.61 -2.45
C ARG A 76 11.51 23.50 -3.29
N HIS A 77 11.25 22.24 -2.95
CA HIS A 77 11.89 21.08 -3.58
C HIS A 77 11.11 20.53 -4.77
N PHE A 78 9.80 20.75 -4.83
CA PHE A 78 8.94 20.19 -5.87
C PHE A 78 9.39 20.49 -7.31
N PRO A 79 9.71 21.74 -7.71
CA PRO A 79 10.09 22.03 -9.10
C PRO A 79 11.31 21.25 -9.58
N TRP A 80 12.29 21.05 -8.69
CA TRP A 80 13.48 20.25 -9.00
C TRP A 80 13.16 18.76 -9.13
N MET A 81 12.30 18.23 -8.26
CA MET A 81 11.89 16.82 -8.33
C MET A 81 11.05 16.54 -9.57
N GLU A 82 10.10 17.40 -9.88
CA GLU A 82 9.26 17.34 -11.08
C GLU A 82 10.13 17.29 -12.35
N GLN A 83 11.05 18.24 -12.51
CA GLN A 83 11.97 18.26 -13.65
C GLN A 83 12.78 16.97 -13.75
N ARG A 84 13.26 16.44 -12.62
CA ARG A 84 14.12 15.25 -12.61
C ARG A 84 13.34 13.96 -12.89
N LEU A 85 12.17 13.78 -12.28
CA LEU A 85 11.33 12.59 -12.46
C LEU A 85 10.76 12.53 -13.88
N LEU A 86 10.29 13.66 -14.41
CA LEU A 86 9.75 13.75 -15.77
C LEU A 86 10.82 13.88 -16.85
N SER A 87 12.11 13.72 -16.51
CA SER A 87 13.14 13.62 -17.52
C SER A 87 12.93 12.35 -18.34
N PRO A 88 12.82 12.46 -19.69
CA PRO A 88 12.61 11.30 -20.53
C PRO A 88 13.82 10.37 -20.45
N ASP A 89 13.57 9.09 -20.61
CA ASP A 89 14.62 8.09 -20.75
C ASP A 89 15.33 8.22 -22.10
N GLN A 90 16.28 7.31 -22.37
CA GLN A 90 17.05 7.31 -23.62
C GLN A 90 16.18 7.00 -24.86
N SER A 91 14.95 6.52 -24.68
CA SER A 91 13.96 6.31 -25.74
C SER A 91 13.05 7.51 -25.98
N GLY A 92 13.17 8.57 -25.15
CA GLY A 92 12.34 9.76 -25.23
C GLY A 92 11.02 9.65 -24.46
N GLN A 93 10.79 8.56 -23.71
CA GLN A 93 9.56 8.34 -22.95
C GLN A 93 9.75 8.66 -21.47
N VAL A 94 8.70 9.18 -20.84
CA VAL A 94 8.66 9.34 -19.38
C VAL A 94 8.07 8.07 -18.78
N LEU A 95 8.64 7.59 -17.68
CA LEU A 95 8.19 6.39 -16.99
C LEU A 95 6.86 6.64 -16.26
N ASP A 96 5.95 5.67 -16.33
CA ASP A 96 4.64 5.74 -15.67
C ASP A 96 4.79 5.95 -14.15
N GLU A 97 5.72 5.26 -13.49
CA GLU A 97 5.98 5.41 -12.05
C GLU A 97 6.41 6.85 -11.69
N ALA A 98 7.11 7.53 -12.61
CA ALA A 98 7.50 8.92 -12.43
C ALA A 98 6.31 9.87 -12.56
N ILE A 99 5.42 9.63 -13.53
CA ILE A 99 4.18 10.41 -13.73
C ILE A 99 3.30 10.30 -12.48
N VAL A 100 3.05 9.07 -12.01
CA VAL A 100 2.25 8.82 -10.80
C VAL A 100 2.85 9.52 -9.58
N THR A 101 4.17 9.41 -9.40
CA THR A 101 4.88 10.04 -8.27
C THR A 101 4.75 11.56 -8.30
N VAL A 102 4.95 12.19 -9.46
CA VAL A 102 4.82 13.65 -9.59
C VAL A 102 3.38 14.10 -9.38
N ASP A 103 2.39 13.39 -9.94
CA ASP A 103 0.97 13.71 -9.78
C ASP A 103 0.56 13.64 -8.30
N HIS A 104 1.03 12.62 -7.58
CA HIS A 104 0.77 12.48 -6.14
C HIS A 104 1.42 13.61 -5.32
N ILE A 105 2.70 13.89 -5.57
CA ILE A 105 3.44 14.96 -4.90
C ILE A 105 2.79 16.33 -5.16
N TRP A 106 2.34 16.57 -6.39
CA TRP A 106 1.65 17.79 -6.78
C TRP A 106 0.36 17.98 -5.98
N ARG A 107 -0.51 16.96 -5.91
CA ARG A 107 -1.78 17.03 -5.17
C ARG A 107 -1.58 17.42 -3.71
N VAL A 108 -0.60 16.81 -3.04
CA VAL A 108 -0.25 17.15 -1.64
C VAL A 108 0.28 18.58 -1.50
N THR A 109 1.03 19.07 -2.49
CA THR A 109 1.62 20.41 -2.46
C THR A 109 0.59 21.52 -2.69
N VAL A 110 -0.40 21.28 -3.56
CA VAL A 110 -1.48 22.25 -3.88
C VAL A 110 -2.58 22.25 -2.82
N GLY A 111 -2.59 21.27 -1.91
CA GLY A 111 -3.56 21.20 -0.82
C GLY A 111 -4.94 20.73 -1.28
N LYS A 112 -5.00 19.93 -2.35
CA LYS A 112 -6.17 19.09 -2.61
C LYS A 112 -6.25 18.06 -1.48
N ASP A 113 -7.45 17.80 -0.96
CA ASP A 113 -7.65 16.86 0.15
C ASP A 113 -7.00 15.52 -0.16
N VAL A 114 -6.35 14.95 0.86
CA VAL A 114 -5.75 13.62 0.77
C VAL A 114 -6.86 12.64 0.41
N VAL A 115 -6.61 11.87 -0.65
CA VAL A 115 -7.43 10.77 -1.19
C VAL A 115 -8.51 10.30 -0.22
N LYS A 116 -9.79 10.48 -0.59
CA LYS A 116 -10.89 9.88 0.17
C LYS A 116 -10.74 8.35 0.11
N PRO A 117 -10.65 7.64 1.25
CA PRO A 117 -10.58 6.19 1.25
C PRO A 117 -11.84 5.61 0.61
N LEU A 118 -11.67 4.53 -0.16
CA LEU A 118 -12.78 3.81 -0.75
C LEU A 118 -13.57 3.02 0.32
N PRO A 119 -14.91 2.97 0.20
CA PRO A 119 -15.70 3.49 -0.90
C PRO A 119 -15.89 5.00 -0.76
N LEU A 120 -15.75 5.71 -1.88
CA LEU A 120 -16.26 7.06 -2.02
C LEU A 120 -17.72 7.00 -1.61
N GLU A 121 -18.09 7.62 -0.50
CA GLU A 121 -19.49 7.89 -0.22
C GLU A 121 -19.98 8.74 -1.39
N LEU A 122 -20.63 8.12 -2.36
CA LEU A 122 -21.41 8.86 -3.35
C LEU A 122 -22.40 9.67 -2.53
N GLY A 123 -22.09 10.96 -2.35
CA GLY A 123 -23.01 11.90 -1.75
C GLY A 123 -24.30 11.78 -2.54
N THR A 124 -25.33 11.21 -1.94
CA THR A 124 -26.69 11.36 -2.41
C THR A 124 -27.09 12.79 -2.10
N THR A 125 -26.68 13.72 -2.96
CA THR A 125 -27.27 15.05 -2.99
C THR A 125 -28.71 14.88 -3.45
N GLU A 126 -29.65 15.17 -2.53
CA GLU A 126 -31.10 15.12 -2.73
C GLU A 126 -31.54 16.19 -3.76
N SER A 127 -31.13 16.04 -5.02
CA SER A 127 -31.69 16.80 -6.15
C SER A 127 -32.74 15.93 -6.83
N SER A 128 -33.92 16.51 -7.06
CA SER A 128 -35.07 15.81 -7.67
C SER A 128 -34.95 15.62 -9.18
N ALA A 129 -33.96 16.26 -9.82
CA ALA A 129 -33.73 16.24 -11.26
C ALA A 129 -32.32 15.73 -11.58
N ASP A 130 -32.20 14.91 -12.62
CA ASP A 130 -30.91 14.40 -13.08
C ASP A 130 -30.01 15.56 -13.55
N PRO A 131 -28.78 15.70 -13.03
CA PRO A 131 -27.89 16.78 -13.42
C PRO A 131 -27.41 16.62 -14.87
N VAL A 132 -27.21 17.75 -15.54
CA VAL A 132 -26.57 17.77 -16.86
C VAL A 132 -25.11 17.40 -16.67
N THR A 133 -24.70 16.27 -17.25
CA THR A 133 -23.38 15.67 -17.03
C THR A 133 -22.59 15.57 -18.32
N GLN A 134 -21.32 15.97 -18.28
CA GLN A 134 -20.38 15.82 -19.38
C GLN A 134 -19.00 15.44 -18.87
N THR A 135 -18.28 14.65 -19.65
CA THR A 135 -16.95 14.14 -19.29
C THR A 135 -15.94 14.43 -20.39
N TRP A 136 -14.79 14.95 -20.00
CA TRP A 136 -13.61 15.19 -20.84
C TRP A 136 -12.51 14.23 -20.44
N VAL A 137 -11.78 13.74 -21.45
CA VAL A 137 -10.63 12.86 -21.28
C VAL A 137 -9.43 13.55 -21.92
N SER A 138 -8.41 13.78 -21.12
CA SER A 138 -7.07 14.11 -21.57
C SER A 138 -6.13 12.93 -21.32
N GLU A 139 -4.85 13.07 -21.65
CA GLU A 139 -3.82 12.05 -21.38
C GLU A 139 -3.67 11.72 -19.89
N PHE A 140 -3.84 12.72 -19.01
CA PHE A 140 -3.55 12.59 -17.57
C PHE A 140 -4.77 12.76 -16.66
N CYS A 141 -5.95 13.06 -17.21
CA CYS A 141 -7.13 13.37 -16.43
C CYS A 141 -8.42 12.94 -17.12
N ILE A 142 -9.33 12.35 -16.34
CA ILE A 142 -10.74 12.17 -16.73
C ILE A 142 -11.57 13.10 -15.85
N LEU A 143 -12.04 14.19 -16.43
CA LEU A 143 -12.80 15.24 -15.76
C LEU A 143 -14.28 15.07 -16.04
N THR A 144 -15.11 14.91 -15.00
CA THR A 144 -16.57 14.92 -15.13
C THR A 144 -17.14 16.13 -14.41
N ILE A 145 -17.97 16.90 -15.10
CA ILE A 145 -18.71 18.03 -14.52
C ILE A 145 -20.19 17.69 -14.57
N LYS A 146 -20.84 17.83 -13.42
CA LYS A 146 -22.30 17.72 -13.28
C LYS A 146 -22.86 19.07 -12.86
N CYS A 147 -23.87 19.53 -13.57
CA CYS A 147 -24.55 20.79 -13.29
C CYS A 147 -26.00 20.52 -12.91
N HIS A 148 -26.35 20.89 -11.68
CA HIS A 148 -27.72 20.89 -11.17
C HIS A 148 -28.36 22.24 -11.47
N LEU A 149 -29.26 22.27 -12.47
CA LEU A 149 -29.85 23.50 -12.99
C LEU A 149 -30.90 24.12 -12.05
N ASP A 150 -31.42 23.35 -11.11
CA ASP A 150 -32.42 23.74 -10.10
C ASP A 150 -31.84 24.66 -9.03
N ASN A 151 -30.63 24.37 -8.55
CA ASN A 151 -29.97 25.07 -7.45
C ASN A 151 -28.63 25.72 -7.83
N GLY A 152 -28.17 25.54 -9.07
CA GLY A 152 -26.89 26.06 -9.57
C GLY A 152 -25.67 25.32 -9.00
N LEU A 153 -25.84 24.18 -8.34
CA LEU A 153 -24.75 23.37 -7.80
C LEU A 153 -23.97 22.73 -8.96
N VAL A 154 -22.65 22.85 -8.89
CA VAL A 154 -21.72 22.19 -9.80
C VAL A 154 -20.90 21.20 -9.01
N GLU A 155 -20.93 19.94 -9.42
CA GLU A 155 -20.06 18.89 -8.91
C GLU A 155 -18.97 18.60 -9.95
N VAL A 156 -17.72 18.61 -9.51
CA VAL A 156 -16.55 18.31 -10.33
C VAL A 156 -15.85 17.08 -9.79
N ILE A 157 -15.66 16.10 -10.67
CA ILE A 157 -14.94 14.86 -10.36
C ILE A 157 -13.71 14.79 -11.27
N GLU A 158 -12.54 14.99 -10.70
CA GLU A 158 -11.24 14.87 -11.38
C GLU A 158 -10.64 13.50 -11.07
N ARG A 159 -10.46 12.65 -12.09
CA ARG A 159 -9.80 11.35 -11.95
C ARG A 159 -8.40 11.41 -12.54
N ARG A 160 -7.39 11.11 -11.74
CA ARG A 160 -5.98 11.08 -12.14
C ARG A 160 -5.35 9.77 -11.69
N SER A 161 -4.12 9.51 -12.15
CA SER A 161 -3.37 8.31 -11.78
C SER A 161 -3.10 8.21 -10.28
N SER A 162 -2.98 9.34 -9.58
CA SER A 162 -2.81 9.35 -8.12
C SER A 162 -4.13 9.32 -7.33
N GLY A 163 -5.29 9.30 -7.99
CA GLY A 163 -6.61 9.20 -7.35
C GLY A 163 -7.69 10.12 -7.91
N THR A 164 -8.85 10.05 -7.28
CA THR A 164 -10.04 10.84 -7.66
C THR A 164 -10.30 11.95 -6.64
N ASP A 165 -10.43 13.18 -7.13
CA ASP A 165 -10.83 14.36 -6.37
C ASP A 165 -12.28 14.73 -6.71
N GLU A 166 -13.06 15.03 -5.67
CA GLU A 166 -14.43 15.53 -5.80
C GLU A 166 -14.54 16.90 -5.15
N SER A 167 -15.03 17.88 -5.89
CA SER A 167 -15.30 19.22 -5.37
C SER A 167 -16.68 19.69 -5.82
N HIS A 168 -17.28 20.59 -5.04
CA HIS A 168 -18.55 21.20 -5.38
C HIS A 168 -18.53 22.68 -5.10
N PHE A 169 -19.26 23.44 -5.91
CA PHE A 169 -19.47 24.87 -5.70
C PHE A 169 -20.79 25.31 -6.32
N VAL A 170 -21.34 26.43 -5.86
CA VAL A 170 -22.54 27.03 -6.45
C VAL A 170 -22.11 28.04 -7.51
N TYR A 171 -22.62 27.87 -8.73
CA TYR A 171 -22.38 28.81 -9.81
C TYR A 171 -23.20 30.09 -9.62
N ALA A 172 -22.53 31.24 -9.65
CA ALA A 172 -23.14 32.55 -9.44
C ALA A 172 -22.93 33.49 -10.65
N GLY A 173 -22.63 32.94 -11.83
CA GLY A 173 -22.40 33.73 -13.04
C GLY A 173 -23.70 34.14 -13.74
N SER A 174 -23.57 35.06 -14.70
CA SER A 174 -24.69 35.59 -15.48
C SER A 174 -25.06 34.75 -16.70
N GLU A 175 -24.16 33.88 -17.16
CA GLU A 175 -24.39 33.02 -18.31
C GLU A 175 -25.17 31.75 -17.91
N PRO A 176 -25.90 31.12 -18.85
CA PRO A 176 -26.58 29.85 -18.57
C PRO A 176 -25.60 28.77 -18.12
N LEU A 177 -25.85 28.19 -16.95
CA LEU A 177 -25.02 27.12 -16.42
C LEU A 177 -25.01 25.91 -17.36
N SER A 178 -23.82 25.53 -17.82
CA SER A 178 -23.58 24.30 -18.58
C SER A 178 -22.21 23.71 -18.23
N PRO A 179 -22.04 22.37 -18.36
CA PRO A 179 -20.74 21.75 -18.16
C PRO A 179 -19.64 22.34 -19.07
N ASP A 180 -19.95 22.62 -20.34
CA ASP A 180 -19.02 23.21 -21.29
C ASP A 180 -18.52 24.58 -20.83
N LEU A 181 -19.41 25.44 -20.33
CA LEU A 181 -19.04 26.76 -19.81
C LEU A 181 -18.04 26.63 -18.64
N ILE A 182 -18.35 25.76 -17.67
CA ILE A 182 -17.47 25.53 -16.51
C ILE A 182 -16.11 24.97 -16.96
N TYR A 183 -16.11 24.04 -17.93
CA TYR A 183 -14.90 23.49 -18.51
C TYR A 183 -14.02 24.59 -19.13
N GLN A 184 -14.59 25.44 -19.98
CA GLN A 184 -13.84 26.51 -20.66
C GLN A 184 -13.29 27.54 -19.68
N GLU A 185 -14.08 27.95 -18.68
CA GLU A 185 -13.67 28.97 -17.71
C GLU A 185 -12.57 28.47 -16.74
N ARG A 186 -12.57 27.19 -16.38
CA ARG A 186 -11.76 26.68 -15.25
C ARG A 186 -10.76 25.59 -15.59
N PHE A 187 -10.99 24.80 -16.63
CA PHE A 187 -10.26 23.55 -16.85
C PHE A 187 -9.60 23.43 -18.22
N ALA A 188 -10.05 24.16 -19.25
CA ALA A 188 -9.53 24.01 -20.61
C ALA A 188 -8.01 24.19 -20.72
N THR A 189 -7.41 25.07 -19.91
CA THR A 189 -5.95 25.31 -19.87
C THR A 189 -5.22 24.53 -18.78
N ALA A 190 -5.96 23.93 -17.83
CA ALA A 190 -5.41 23.33 -16.61
C ALA A 190 -5.71 21.83 -16.46
N ILE A 191 -6.43 21.20 -17.40
CA ILE A 191 -6.87 19.80 -17.31
C ILE A 191 -5.70 18.82 -17.12
N ASN A 192 -4.54 19.09 -17.73
CA ASN A 192 -3.33 18.27 -17.57
C ASN A 192 -2.49 18.64 -16.35
N GLY A 193 -2.87 19.67 -15.57
CA GLY A 193 -2.08 20.14 -14.43
C GLY A 193 -0.69 20.58 -14.89
N ASN A 194 0.35 19.94 -14.35
CA ASN A 194 1.74 20.25 -14.68
C ASN A 194 2.29 19.45 -15.87
N PHE A 195 1.52 18.49 -16.39
CA PHE A 195 1.97 17.62 -17.46
C PHE A 195 1.75 18.28 -18.82
N LYS A 196 2.76 18.20 -19.68
CA LYS A 196 2.63 18.57 -21.09
C LYS A 196 2.03 17.40 -21.85
N SER A 197 1.01 17.68 -22.65
CA SER A 197 0.39 16.71 -23.55
C SER A 197 0.19 17.37 -24.90
N ASP A 198 0.56 16.65 -25.95
CA ASP A 198 0.26 17.02 -27.34
C ASP A 198 -1.05 16.37 -27.82
N LEU A 199 -1.72 15.59 -26.96
CA LEU A 199 -2.98 14.93 -27.28
C LEU A 199 -4.17 15.88 -27.09
N GLU A 200 -5.08 15.85 -28.05
CA GLU A 200 -6.34 16.60 -27.97
C GLU A 200 -7.27 16.02 -26.90
N VAL A 201 -7.97 16.91 -26.20
CA VAL A 201 -8.98 16.52 -25.21
C VAL A 201 -10.23 16.01 -25.93
N VAL A 202 -10.71 14.82 -25.54
CA VAL A 202 -11.88 14.17 -26.13
C VAL A 202 -13.07 14.26 -25.18
N ILE A 203 -14.25 14.58 -25.71
CA ILE A 203 -15.51 14.53 -24.97
C ILE A 203 -16.07 13.11 -25.05
N LEU A 204 -16.33 12.48 -23.89
CA LEU A 204 -16.94 11.16 -23.86
C LEU A 204 -18.45 11.25 -24.01
N PRO A 205 -19.07 10.38 -24.83
CA PRO A 205 -20.52 10.34 -24.96
C PRO A 205 -21.16 9.80 -23.67
N THR A 206 -22.24 10.44 -23.23
CA THR A 206 -23.01 10.05 -22.04
C THR A 206 -23.88 8.81 -22.33
N THR A 207 -23.25 7.63 -22.38
CA THR A 207 -23.92 6.34 -22.59
C THR A 207 -23.87 5.48 -21.33
N ASP A 208 -24.74 4.47 -21.24
CA ASP A 208 -24.69 3.49 -20.14
C ASP A 208 -23.36 2.73 -20.08
N ALA A 209 -22.73 2.49 -21.22
CA ALA A 209 -21.40 1.86 -21.28
C ALA A 209 -20.34 2.76 -20.65
N THR A 210 -20.33 4.06 -20.99
CA THR A 210 -19.43 5.06 -20.41
C THR A 210 -19.64 5.16 -18.89
N ARG A 211 -20.90 5.25 -18.44
CA ARG A 211 -21.24 5.34 -17.01
C ARG A 211 -20.74 4.12 -16.23
N ARG A 212 -20.90 2.91 -16.79
CA ARG A 212 -20.38 1.68 -16.17
C ARG A 212 -18.85 1.66 -16.13
N ALA A 213 -18.19 2.07 -17.20
CA ALA A 213 -16.72 2.11 -17.26
C ALA A 213 -16.15 3.08 -16.21
N LEU A 214 -16.71 4.28 -16.10
CA LEU A 214 -16.34 5.25 -15.07
C LEU A 214 -16.61 4.72 -13.66
N GLY A 215 -17.76 4.06 -13.44
CA GLY A 215 -18.08 3.46 -12.14
C GLY A 215 -17.16 2.29 -11.75
N ILE A 216 -16.56 1.59 -12.71
CA ILE A 216 -15.50 0.59 -12.46
C ILE A 216 -14.19 1.31 -12.14
N PHE A 217 -13.84 2.33 -12.92
CA PHE A 217 -12.64 3.14 -12.69
C PHE A 217 -12.63 3.76 -11.29
N ASP A 218 -13.76 4.30 -10.84
CA ASP A 218 -13.90 4.93 -9.52
C ASP A 218 -13.72 3.95 -8.35
N ARG A 219 -13.75 2.64 -8.61
CA ARG A 219 -13.47 1.61 -7.59
C ARG A 219 -11.99 1.22 -7.52
N ILE A 220 -11.17 1.74 -8.43
CA ILE A 220 -9.72 1.53 -8.40
C ILE A 220 -9.16 2.47 -7.34
N SER A 221 -8.62 1.89 -6.27
CA SER A 221 -7.94 2.64 -5.23
C SER A 221 -6.61 3.17 -5.74
N PRO A 222 -6.29 4.45 -5.49
CA PRO A 222 -4.94 4.97 -5.69
C PRO A 222 -4.01 4.67 -4.49
N ILE A 223 -4.56 4.11 -3.40
CA ILE A 223 -3.82 3.70 -2.22
C ILE A 223 -3.43 2.23 -2.38
N ASP A 224 -2.15 1.94 -2.17
CA ASP A 224 -1.64 0.57 -2.08
C ASP A 224 -2.12 -0.11 -0.81
N PHE A 225 -2.82 -1.23 -0.96
CA PHE A 225 -3.26 -2.05 0.16
C PHE A 225 -2.30 -3.22 0.39
N PHE A 226 -1.69 -3.23 1.56
CA PHE A 226 -0.89 -4.31 2.08
C PHE A 226 -1.62 -5.04 3.21
N LYS A 227 -1.18 -6.25 3.47
CA LYS A 227 -1.69 -7.08 4.56
C LYS A 227 -0.54 -7.83 5.22
N ALA A 228 -0.61 -8.04 6.53
CA ALA A 228 0.38 -8.86 7.22
C ALA A 228 -0.25 -9.60 8.41
N GLY A 229 0.12 -10.86 8.62
CA GLY A 229 -0.32 -11.59 9.79
C GLY A 229 0.41 -11.16 11.05
N VAL A 230 -0.25 -11.28 12.21
CA VAL A 230 0.36 -11.08 13.53
C VAL A 230 0.05 -12.28 14.41
N ILE A 231 1.07 -13.02 14.80
CA ILE A 231 0.97 -14.31 15.47
C ILE A 231 1.72 -14.25 16.80
N TYR A 232 1.02 -14.60 17.89
CA TYR A 232 1.61 -14.71 19.23
C TYR A 232 1.91 -16.16 19.56
N ILE A 233 3.17 -16.46 19.90
CA ILE A 233 3.60 -17.77 20.38
C ILE A 233 3.84 -17.67 21.88
N GLY A 234 3.02 -18.33 22.68
CA GLY A 234 3.13 -18.39 24.14
C GLY A 234 4.16 -19.41 24.62
N GLU A 235 4.45 -19.38 25.93
CA GLU A 235 5.47 -20.23 26.57
C GLU A 235 5.34 -21.70 26.18
N ASN A 236 6.45 -22.30 25.73
CA ASN A 236 6.57 -23.71 25.32
C ASN A 236 5.68 -24.16 24.16
N GLN A 237 4.95 -23.27 23.49
CA GLN A 237 4.16 -23.65 22.30
C GLN A 237 5.07 -23.85 21.09
N THR A 238 4.87 -24.97 20.38
CA THR A 238 5.61 -25.31 19.16
C THR A 238 4.72 -25.76 18.01
N HIS A 239 3.46 -26.13 18.27
CA HIS A 239 2.56 -26.66 17.24
C HIS A 239 1.58 -25.60 16.75
N GLU A 240 1.38 -25.53 15.43
CA GLU A 240 0.51 -24.56 14.75
C GLU A 240 -0.86 -24.39 15.42
N HIS A 241 -1.59 -25.48 15.64
CA HIS A 241 -2.95 -25.43 16.17
C HIS A 241 -3.00 -24.87 17.61
N GLU A 242 -1.99 -25.14 18.44
CA GLU A 242 -1.90 -24.62 19.81
C GLU A 242 -1.65 -23.12 19.79
N ILE A 243 -0.80 -22.66 18.87
CA ILE A 243 -0.45 -21.25 18.70
C ILE A 243 -1.65 -20.46 18.16
N LEU A 244 -2.31 -20.95 17.10
CA LEU A 244 -3.46 -20.27 16.50
C LEU A 244 -4.67 -20.23 17.45
N ALA A 245 -4.77 -21.17 18.39
CA ALA A 245 -5.83 -21.18 19.39
C ALA A 245 -5.73 -20.02 20.40
N ASN A 246 -4.61 -19.31 20.48
CA ASN A 246 -4.44 -18.15 21.37
C ASN A 246 -5.47 -17.04 21.07
N VAL A 247 -6.06 -16.47 22.13
CA VAL A 247 -7.03 -15.35 22.07
C VAL A 247 -6.56 -14.11 22.85
N SER A 248 -5.35 -14.18 23.40
CA SER A 248 -4.68 -13.10 24.11
C SER A 248 -3.18 -13.38 24.13
N GLY A 249 -2.35 -12.34 24.16
CA GLY A 249 -0.91 -12.47 24.39
C GLY A 249 -0.47 -11.86 25.72
N SER A 250 0.85 -11.80 25.92
CA SER A 250 1.47 -11.17 27.07
C SER A 250 1.30 -9.63 27.08
N PRO A 251 1.50 -8.96 28.23
CA PRO A 251 1.32 -7.50 28.30
C PRO A 251 2.22 -6.68 27.37
N ASP A 252 3.47 -7.10 27.16
CA ASP A 252 4.37 -6.51 26.15
C ASP A 252 3.86 -6.72 24.72
N TYR A 253 3.34 -7.91 24.40
CA TYR A 253 2.69 -8.16 23.11
C TYR A 253 1.50 -7.21 22.90
N ASN A 254 0.65 -7.02 23.91
CA ASN A 254 -0.51 -6.13 23.81
C ASN A 254 -0.10 -4.67 23.58
N LEU A 255 0.98 -4.21 24.22
CA LEU A 255 1.55 -2.87 24.00
C LEU A 255 2.20 -2.77 22.61
N PHE A 256 2.90 -3.81 22.16
CA PHE A 256 3.48 -3.88 20.84
C PHE A 256 2.43 -3.76 19.73
N ILE A 257 1.37 -4.57 19.77
CA ILE A 257 0.32 -4.53 18.75
C ILE A 257 -0.47 -3.22 18.81
N ALA A 258 -0.66 -2.63 20.00
CA ALA A 258 -1.28 -1.30 20.12
C ALA A 258 -0.47 -0.19 19.41
N GLY A 259 0.85 -0.36 19.28
CA GLY A 259 1.71 0.55 18.51
C GLY A 259 1.81 0.23 17.01
N LEU A 260 1.30 -0.91 16.54
CA LEU A 260 1.39 -1.29 15.11
C LEU A 260 0.45 -0.45 14.25
N GLY A 261 -0.75 -0.18 14.73
CA GLY A 261 -1.77 0.59 14.01
C GLY A 261 -2.98 0.90 14.87
N GLU A 262 -3.95 1.57 14.27
CA GLU A 262 -5.22 1.91 14.91
C GLU A 262 -6.17 0.72 14.92
N ARG A 263 -6.97 0.61 15.99
CA ARG A 263 -7.99 -0.43 16.08
C ARG A 263 -9.23 -0.02 15.29
N VAL A 264 -9.56 -0.81 14.28
CA VAL A 264 -10.67 -0.55 13.35
C VAL A 264 -11.77 -1.60 13.49
N PRO A 265 -13.06 -1.21 13.53
CA PRO A 265 -14.16 -2.17 13.56
C PRO A 265 -14.27 -2.91 12.22
N LEU A 266 -14.68 -4.18 12.27
CA LEU A 266 -14.90 -4.99 11.06
C LEU A 266 -16.36 -4.93 10.58
N GLN A 267 -17.32 -5.06 11.49
CA GLN A 267 -18.74 -5.06 11.14
C GLN A 267 -19.13 -3.78 10.42
N ASN A 268 -19.79 -3.91 9.27
CA ASN A 268 -20.24 -2.82 8.40
C ASN A 268 -19.11 -1.92 7.86
N ASN A 269 -17.85 -2.33 8.01
CA ASN A 269 -16.73 -1.61 7.41
C ASN A 269 -16.74 -1.85 5.90
N ARG A 270 -16.79 -0.75 5.14
CA ARG A 270 -16.85 -0.80 3.67
C ARG A 270 -15.46 -0.67 3.02
N ASN A 271 -14.43 -0.40 3.81
CA ASN A 271 -13.06 -0.28 3.32
C ASN A 271 -12.51 -1.66 2.96
N ASN A 272 -11.40 -1.69 2.23
CA ASN A 272 -10.69 -2.93 1.97
C ASN A 272 -10.02 -3.44 3.27
N MET A 273 -10.64 -4.45 3.89
CA MET A 273 -10.18 -5.09 5.14
C MET A 273 -9.35 -6.36 4.89
N ALA A 274 -8.67 -6.45 3.74
CA ALA A 274 -7.74 -7.53 3.38
C ALA A 274 -8.33 -8.96 3.43
N GLY A 275 -9.65 -9.11 3.29
CA GLY A 275 -10.35 -10.40 3.29
C GLY A 275 -10.99 -10.78 4.62
N LEU A 276 -10.87 -9.95 5.66
CA LEU A 276 -11.59 -10.12 6.91
C LEU A 276 -13.10 -9.94 6.73
N ASP A 277 -13.89 -10.76 7.43
CA ASP A 277 -15.34 -10.69 7.45
C ASP A 277 -15.86 -9.36 8.03
N THR A 278 -16.50 -8.56 7.18
CA THR A 278 -17.17 -7.31 7.56
C THR A 278 -18.69 -7.45 7.70
N SER A 279 -19.23 -8.67 7.56
CA SER A 279 -20.65 -8.94 7.71
C SER A 279 -21.10 -8.91 9.19
N GLU A 280 -22.41 -9.00 9.40
CA GLU A 280 -22.98 -9.19 10.74
C GLU A 280 -22.56 -10.52 11.41
N GLY A 281 -22.01 -11.47 10.64
CA GLY A 281 -21.50 -12.73 11.16
C GLY A 281 -20.27 -12.57 12.06
N MET A 282 -19.48 -11.51 11.85
CA MET A 282 -18.28 -11.15 12.64
C MET A 282 -17.32 -12.33 12.86
N PHE A 283 -17.21 -13.20 11.87
CA PHE A 283 -16.55 -14.47 12.05
C PHE A 283 -15.04 -14.36 12.26
N ASP A 284 -14.43 -13.27 11.79
CA ASP A 284 -13.01 -12.96 11.99
C ASP A 284 -12.76 -12.02 13.18
N GLY A 285 -13.80 -11.77 13.99
CA GLY A 285 -13.74 -10.95 15.19
C GLY A 285 -14.43 -9.60 15.02
N ARG A 286 -14.38 -8.78 16.08
CA ARG A 286 -15.09 -7.48 16.10
C ARG A 286 -14.31 -6.34 15.45
N SER A 287 -13.01 -6.48 15.38
CA SER A 287 -12.08 -5.43 15.00
C SER A 287 -10.75 -6.04 14.64
N THR A 288 -9.94 -5.32 13.88
CA THR A 288 -8.53 -5.62 13.68
C THR A 288 -7.67 -4.37 13.92
N LEU A 289 -6.38 -4.43 13.58
CA LEU A 289 -5.49 -3.29 13.50
C LEU A 289 -5.26 -2.89 12.03
N CYS A 290 -5.14 -1.59 11.79
CA CYS A 290 -4.81 -1.03 10.49
C CYS A 290 -3.88 0.17 10.68
N HIS A 291 -2.85 0.28 9.85
CA HIS A 291 -2.07 1.50 9.73
C HIS A 291 -2.26 2.05 8.32
N SER A 292 -2.66 3.32 8.22
CA SER A 292 -2.82 3.99 6.93
C SER A 292 -1.98 5.26 6.92
N ASP A 293 -1.33 5.51 5.79
CA ASP A 293 -0.77 6.82 5.44
C ASP A 293 -1.42 7.32 4.13
N THR A 294 -0.88 8.38 3.54
CA THR A 294 -1.42 9.03 2.34
C THR A 294 -1.43 8.11 1.11
N ILE A 295 -0.55 7.11 1.05
CA ILE A 295 -0.29 6.29 -0.14
C ILE A 295 -0.46 4.79 0.08
N THR A 296 -0.41 4.34 1.33
CA THR A 296 -0.42 2.94 1.69
C THR A 296 -1.37 2.68 2.85
N THR A 297 -1.93 1.48 2.88
CA THR A 297 -2.72 0.96 3.99
C THR A 297 -2.26 -0.45 4.29
N LEU A 298 -1.75 -0.69 5.50
CA LEU A 298 -1.38 -2.00 6.00
C LEU A 298 -2.42 -2.51 6.99
N ASN A 299 -3.21 -3.49 6.55
CA ASN A 299 -4.15 -4.20 7.40
C ASN A 299 -3.49 -5.39 8.08
N TYR A 300 -3.82 -5.66 9.34
CA TYR A 300 -3.24 -6.79 10.06
C TYR A 300 -4.24 -7.94 10.22
N HIS A 301 -3.77 -9.18 10.06
CA HIS A 301 -4.49 -10.38 10.46
C HIS A 301 -4.01 -10.83 11.85
N VAL A 302 -4.55 -10.20 12.88
CA VAL A 302 -4.13 -10.44 14.27
C VAL A 302 -4.83 -11.67 14.83
N THR A 303 -4.13 -12.80 14.88
CA THR A 303 -4.69 -14.11 15.27
C THR A 303 -5.33 -14.11 16.66
N THR A 304 -4.81 -13.32 17.60
CA THR A 304 -5.37 -13.20 18.96
C THR A 304 -6.65 -12.35 19.02
N MET A 305 -6.93 -11.54 18.00
CA MET A 305 -8.17 -10.77 17.88
C MET A 305 -9.29 -11.53 17.14
N MET A 306 -8.94 -12.62 16.47
CA MET A 306 -9.87 -13.55 15.83
C MET A 306 -10.41 -14.56 16.85
N PRO A 307 -11.70 -14.91 16.79
CA PRO A 307 -12.30 -15.88 17.72
C PRO A 307 -11.71 -17.28 17.51
N THR A 308 -11.61 -18.04 18.61
CA THR A 308 -11.24 -19.46 18.59
C THR A 308 -12.46 -20.29 18.97
N ASN A 309 -12.88 -21.21 18.11
CA ASN A 309 -13.91 -22.20 18.42
C ASN A 309 -13.33 -23.61 18.28
N ARG A 310 -12.90 -24.21 19.40
CA ARG A 310 -12.26 -25.54 19.39
C ARG A 310 -13.22 -26.68 19.06
N GLU A 311 -14.52 -26.49 19.21
CA GLU A 311 -15.53 -27.52 18.93
C GLU A 311 -15.80 -27.63 17.44
N MET A 312 -15.96 -26.49 16.76
CA MET A 312 -16.29 -26.44 15.33
C MET A 312 -15.07 -26.28 14.41
N ASP A 313 -14.00 -25.67 14.91
CA ASP A 313 -12.76 -25.42 14.17
C ASP A 313 -11.52 -25.76 15.03
N PRO A 314 -11.32 -27.05 15.40
CA PRO A 314 -10.22 -27.47 16.27
C PRO A 314 -8.83 -27.16 15.70
N GLN A 315 -8.70 -27.02 14.38
CA GLN A 315 -7.44 -26.71 13.70
C GLN A 315 -7.26 -25.21 13.43
N CYS A 316 -8.18 -24.36 13.88
CA CYS A 316 -8.17 -22.91 13.64
C CYS A 316 -8.00 -22.57 12.14
N THR A 317 -8.63 -23.37 11.27
CA THR A 317 -8.57 -23.25 9.81
C THR A 317 -8.93 -21.85 9.32
N ARG A 318 -9.87 -21.16 9.99
CA ARG A 318 -10.24 -19.79 9.64
C ARG A 318 -9.10 -18.79 9.89
N LYS A 319 -8.40 -18.91 11.02
CA LYS A 319 -7.23 -18.06 11.28
C LYS A 319 -6.12 -18.39 10.29
N LYS A 320 -5.91 -19.69 10.04
CA LYS A 320 -4.92 -20.18 9.09
C LYS A 320 -5.19 -19.72 7.66
N SER A 321 -6.45 -19.60 7.23
CA SER A 321 -6.78 -19.10 5.89
C SER A 321 -6.41 -17.63 5.67
N HIS A 322 -6.28 -16.84 6.74
CA HIS A 322 -5.80 -15.46 6.62
C HIS A 322 -4.27 -15.44 6.61
N ILE A 323 -3.63 -15.81 7.73
CA ILE A 323 -2.17 -15.74 7.89
C ILE A 323 -1.42 -16.65 6.93
N GLY A 324 -2.03 -17.75 6.49
CA GLY A 324 -1.47 -18.67 5.51
C GLY A 324 -1.52 -18.12 4.09
N ASN A 325 -2.35 -17.11 3.79
CA ASN A 325 -2.41 -16.43 2.50
C ASN A 325 -1.72 -15.05 2.52
N ASP A 326 -1.03 -14.71 3.60
CA ASP A 326 -0.22 -13.50 3.69
C ASP A 326 1.21 -13.79 3.26
N TYR A 327 1.85 -12.86 2.55
CA TYR A 327 3.25 -13.00 2.18
C TYR A 327 4.16 -12.78 3.38
N VAL A 328 3.83 -11.79 4.21
CA VAL A 328 4.57 -11.42 5.41
C VAL A 328 3.76 -11.71 6.67
N ASN A 329 4.42 -12.31 7.66
CA ASN A 329 3.86 -12.57 8.99
C ASN A 329 4.80 -12.06 10.09
N ILE A 330 4.25 -11.34 11.06
CA ILE A 330 4.96 -10.88 12.26
C ILE A 330 4.75 -11.93 13.35
N ILE A 331 5.84 -12.48 13.86
CA ILE A 331 5.83 -13.48 14.93
C ILE A 331 6.30 -12.81 16.23
N PHE A 332 5.42 -12.69 17.21
CA PHE A 332 5.82 -12.36 18.58
C PHE A 332 6.11 -13.66 19.33
N ASN A 333 7.38 -14.03 19.41
CA ASN A 333 7.82 -15.30 19.96
C ASN A 333 8.17 -15.19 21.44
N ASN A 334 7.23 -15.60 22.29
CA ASN A 334 7.40 -15.75 23.74
C ASN A 334 7.49 -17.24 24.16
N SER A 335 7.69 -18.17 23.21
CA SER A 335 7.79 -19.62 23.50
C SER A 335 8.98 -19.98 24.36
N GLY A 336 10.04 -19.22 24.15
CA GLY A 336 11.32 -19.44 24.75
C GLY A 336 12.32 -20.25 23.92
N LEU A 337 11.91 -20.68 22.74
CA LEU A 337 12.68 -21.45 21.77
C LEU A 337 12.97 -20.61 20.52
N GLU A 338 13.91 -21.08 19.68
CA GLU A 338 14.09 -20.51 18.34
C GLU A 338 12.85 -20.84 17.49
N PHE A 339 12.41 -19.88 16.67
CA PHE A 339 11.25 -20.08 15.79
C PHE A 339 11.67 -20.87 14.55
N ASP A 340 10.98 -21.98 14.27
CA ASP A 340 11.13 -22.74 13.04
C ASP A 340 10.27 -22.13 11.93
N PHE A 341 10.87 -21.81 10.78
CA PHE A 341 10.18 -21.29 9.60
C PHE A 341 9.02 -22.21 9.15
N ASN A 342 9.15 -23.53 9.37
CA ASN A 342 8.15 -24.51 8.96
C ASN A 342 7.00 -24.67 9.97
N THR A 343 6.98 -23.89 11.06
CA THR A 343 5.91 -23.94 12.07
C THR A 343 4.53 -23.70 11.46
N PHE A 344 4.44 -22.82 10.43
CA PHE A 344 3.22 -22.55 9.68
C PHE A 344 3.42 -22.90 8.21
N PRO A 345 3.15 -24.15 7.79
CA PRO A 345 3.30 -24.53 6.39
C PRO A 345 2.38 -23.70 5.48
N SER A 346 2.95 -23.05 4.47
CA SER A 346 2.21 -22.35 3.42
C SER A 346 3.11 -22.10 2.21
N GLN A 347 2.50 -22.13 1.02
CA GLN A 347 3.17 -21.70 -0.23
C GLN A 347 3.27 -20.17 -0.36
N PHE A 348 2.53 -19.41 0.44
CA PHE A 348 2.49 -17.95 0.35
C PHE A 348 3.38 -17.27 1.38
N ASN A 349 3.68 -17.89 2.52
CA ASN A 349 4.51 -17.26 3.54
C ASN A 349 5.97 -17.16 3.07
N TYR A 350 6.36 -15.98 2.60
CA TYR A 350 7.71 -15.67 2.14
C TYR A 350 8.60 -15.15 3.26
N VAL A 351 8.04 -14.36 4.18
CA VAL A 351 8.81 -13.62 5.18
C VAL A 351 8.16 -13.71 6.55
N TYR A 352 8.95 -14.06 7.56
CA TYR A 352 8.60 -13.92 8.96
C TYR A 352 9.45 -12.85 9.63
N ILE A 353 8.82 -11.88 10.29
CA ILE A 353 9.49 -10.90 11.13
C ILE A 353 9.35 -11.37 12.58
N VAL A 354 10.40 -11.96 13.12
CA VAL A 354 10.41 -12.58 14.45
C VAL A 354 10.86 -11.57 15.50
N VAL A 355 9.99 -11.31 16.46
CA VAL A 355 10.21 -10.44 17.63
C VAL A 355 10.32 -11.30 18.88
N VAL A 356 11.41 -11.16 19.63
CA VAL A 356 11.67 -11.91 20.87
C VAL A 356 11.99 -10.93 22.01
N PRO A 357 11.25 -10.95 23.14
CA PRO A 357 11.60 -10.16 24.31
C PRO A 357 12.95 -10.59 24.92
N GLU A 358 13.85 -9.64 25.19
CA GLU A 358 15.20 -9.96 25.68
C GLU A 358 15.21 -10.37 27.15
N ALA A 359 14.41 -9.69 27.98
CA ALA A 359 14.16 -10.07 29.36
C ALA A 359 12.76 -10.69 29.45
N ARG A 360 12.69 -12.02 29.42
CA ARG A 360 11.42 -12.75 29.61
C ARG A 360 10.88 -12.48 31.00
N GLN A 361 9.78 -11.76 31.08
CA GLN A 361 9.02 -11.65 32.32
C GLN A 361 8.00 -12.78 32.34
N THR A 362 8.04 -13.61 33.38
CA THR A 362 7.02 -14.64 33.57
C THR A 362 5.64 -13.99 33.75
N PHE A 363 4.57 -14.69 33.36
CA PHE A 363 3.18 -14.22 33.49
C PHE A 363 2.83 -13.63 34.87
N ILE A 364 3.47 -14.12 35.94
CA ILE A 364 3.31 -13.62 37.32
C ILE A 364 3.97 -12.25 37.52
N GLN A 365 5.18 -12.04 36.97
CA GLN A 365 5.91 -10.77 37.08
C GLN A 365 5.24 -9.64 36.30
N THR A 366 4.50 -9.97 35.24
CA THR A 366 3.85 -8.94 34.41
C THR A 366 2.55 -8.40 35.04
N ARG A 367 1.86 -9.18 35.88
CA ARG A 367 0.65 -8.72 36.60
C ARG A 367 0.94 -7.73 37.73
N THR A 368 2.11 -7.80 38.36
CA THR A 368 2.46 -6.93 39.50
C THR A 368 2.87 -5.52 39.07
N ARG A 369 3.23 -5.29 37.80
CA ARG A 369 3.62 -3.98 37.25
C ARG A 369 2.46 -3.15 36.67
N SER A 370 1.21 -3.61 36.81
CA SER A 370 0.06 -3.21 35.96
C SER A 370 -0.49 -1.77 36.05
N HIS A 371 0.23 -0.80 36.61
CA HIS A 371 -0.23 0.60 36.67
C HIS A 371 0.65 1.63 35.95
N ASN A 372 1.81 1.23 35.43
CA ASN A 372 2.65 2.13 34.63
C ASN A 372 3.07 1.39 33.35
N THR A 373 2.81 1.94 32.17
CA THR A 373 3.22 1.36 30.88
C THR A 373 4.63 1.77 30.47
N GLY A 374 5.27 2.71 31.19
CA GLY A 374 6.61 3.22 30.88
C GLY A 374 7.72 2.15 30.88
N TRP A 375 7.53 1.03 31.60
CA TRP A 375 8.51 -0.07 31.58
C TRP A 375 8.70 -0.67 30.18
N TYR A 376 7.68 -0.58 29.32
CA TYR A 376 7.75 -1.13 27.96
C TYR A 376 8.72 -0.34 27.10
N GLU A 377 8.74 0.99 27.23
CA GLU A 377 9.67 1.85 26.49
C GLU A 377 11.13 1.55 26.84
N ASP A 378 11.40 1.24 28.11
CA ASP A 378 12.70 0.85 28.64
C ASP A 378 13.05 -0.64 28.38
N SER A 379 12.14 -1.41 27.79
CA SER A 379 12.35 -2.82 27.46
C SER A 379 13.03 -2.98 26.11
N TRP A 380 13.71 -4.11 25.92
CA TRP A 380 14.48 -4.41 24.72
C TRP A 380 14.02 -5.72 24.08
N PHE A 381 14.01 -5.73 22.75
CA PHE A 381 13.51 -6.83 21.93
C PHE A 381 14.52 -7.14 20.84
N LYS A 382 14.74 -8.43 20.58
CA LYS A 382 15.45 -8.91 19.39
C LYS A 382 14.47 -9.01 18.24
N VAL A 383 14.85 -8.45 17.10
CA VAL A 383 14.10 -8.53 15.85
C VAL A 383 14.98 -9.18 14.80
N ARG A 384 14.45 -10.21 14.13
CA ARG A 384 15.12 -10.90 13.03
C ARG A 384 14.11 -11.23 11.94
N VAL A 385 14.48 -10.99 10.69
CA VAL A 385 13.73 -11.40 9.52
C VAL A 385 14.22 -12.79 9.09
N LEU A 386 13.28 -13.67 8.78
CA LEU A 386 13.53 -14.98 8.21
C LEU A 386 12.78 -15.06 6.89
N THR A 387 13.47 -15.45 5.83
CA THR A 387 12.87 -15.61 4.51
C THR A 387 12.79 -17.06 4.11
N ARG A 388 11.86 -17.36 3.19
CA ARG A 388 11.80 -18.66 2.52
C ARG A 388 13.10 -18.92 1.78
N HIS A 389 13.50 -20.17 1.66
CA HIS A 389 14.81 -20.57 1.12
C HIS A 389 15.12 -20.05 -0.31
N ASP A 390 14.10 -19.81 -1.12
CA ASP A 390 14.20 -19.28 -2.48
C ASP A 390 14.01 -17.76 -2.55
N PHE A 391 13.68 -17.10 -1.44
CA PHE A 391 13.45 -15.66 -1.34
C PHE A 391 14.66 -14.96 -0.72
N PRO A 392 15.23 -13.94 -1.39
CA PRO A 392 16.43 -13.26 -0.90
C PRO A 392 16.14 -12.41 0.35
N ASP A 393 17.02 -12.53 1.35
CA ASP A 393 16.96 -11.69 2.54
C ASP A 393 17.83 -10.44 2.37
N ILE A 394 17.19 -9.33 2.04
CA ILE A 394 17.81 -8.00 1.92
C ILE A 394 17.31 -7.05 3.01
N SER A 395 16.72 -7.60 4.07
CA SER A 395 16.16 -6.83 5.18
C SER A 395 17.27 -6.18 6.00
N SER A 396 16.98 -5.01 6.58
CA SER A 396 17.85 -4.39 7.59
C SER A 396 17.95 -5.20 8.88
N ALA A 397 17.08 -6.20 9.06
CA ALA A 397 17.09 -7.17 10.14
C ALA A 397 17.31 -8.62 9.64
N ALA A 398 18.03 -8.81 8.53
CA ALA A 398 18.50 -10.15 8.12
C ALA A 398 19.36 -10.80 9.23
N GLU A 399 20.20 -9.99 9.87
CA GLU A 399 20.82 -10.31 11.15
C GLU A 399 19.97 -9.80 12.31
N THR A 400 20.16 -10.36 13.50
CA THR A 400 19.39 -9.96 14.68
C THR A 400 19.73 -8.53 15.10
N VAL A 401 18.72 -7.68 15.16
CA VAL A 401 18.80 -6.29 15.63
C VAL A 401 18.12 -6.17 16.99
N VAL A 402 18.68 -5.36 17.89
CA VAL A 402 18.07 -5.06 19.19
C VAL A 402 17.38 -3.71 19.12
N VAL A 403 16.10 -3.67 19.51
CA VAL A 403 15.22 -2.50 19.39
C VAL A 403 14.53 -2.27 20.73
N SER A 404 14.41 -1.01 21.15
CA SER A 404 13.66 -0.64 22.36
C SER A 404 12.15 -0.75 22.11
N GLY A 405 11.37 -0.98 23.17
CA GLY A 405 9.91 -1.05 23.05
C GLY A 405 9.30 0.23 22.47
N ALA A 406 9.89 1.40 22.76
CA ALA A 406 9.47 2.68 22.21
C ALA A 406 9.53 2.75 20.67
N ALA A 407 10.50 2.06 20.05
CA ALA A 407 10.69 2.06 18.59
C ALA A 407 10.15 0.79 17.91
N LEU A 408 9.87 -0.26 18.68
CA LEU A 408 9.61 -1.62 18.17
C LEU A 408 8.48 -1.67 17.13
N SER A 409 7.30 -1.14 17.46
CA SER A 409 6.13 -1.27 16.58
C SER A 409 6.32 -0.53 15.26
N SER A 410 6.90 0.68 15.29
CA SER A 410 7.21 1.44 14.08
C SER A 410 8.30 0.77 13.24
N TYR A 411 9.33 0.20 13.87
CA TYR A 411 10.38 -0.52 13.17
C TYR A 411 9.86 -1.78 12.48
N VAL A 412 9.10 -2.61 13.20
CA VAL A 412 8.50 -3.84 12.64
C VAL A 412 7.48 -3.54 11.55
N ARG A 413 6.69 -2.48 11.69
CA ARG A 413 5.78 -2.02 10.63
C ARG A 413 6.52 -1.66 9.35
N ASN A 414 7.62 -0.90 9.45
CA ASN A 414 8.44 -0.55 8.28
C ASN A 414 9.08 -1.78 7.63
N LEU A 415 9.53 -2.75 8.43
CA LEU A 415 10.00 -4.04 7.90
C LEU A 415 8.90 -4.78 7.14
N ALA A 416 7.68 -4.82 7.68
CA ALA A 416 6.55 -5.47 7.04
C ALA A 416 6.15 -4.82 5.72
N LEU A 417 6.09 -3.48 5.67
CA LEU A 417 5.80 -2.74 4.43
C LEU A 417 6.85 -3.01 3.33
N ASN A 418 8.14 -2.92 3.66
CA ASN A 418 9.20 -3.19 2.70
C ASN A 418 9.18 -4.65 2.21
N ALA A 419 8.93 -5.59 3.11
CA ALA A 419 8.85 -7.00 2.76
C ALA A 419 7.64 -7.32 1.88
N GLU A 420 6.46 -6.72 2.16
CA GLU A 420 5.26 -6.89 1.34
C GLU A 420 5.47 -6.34 -0.07
N GLU A 421 6.08 -5.15 -0.20
CA GLU A 421 6.41 -4.57 -1.50
C GLU A 421 7.36 -5.48 -2.28
N PHE A 422 8.38 -6.05 -1.61
CA PHE A 422 9.28 -6.99 -2.26
C PHE A 422 8.56 -8.28 -2.69
N CYS A 423 7.68 -8.81 -1.84
CA CYS A 423 6.89 -10.00 -2.14
C CYS A 423 5.96 -9.79 -3.33
N ARG A 424 5.37 -8.59 -3.51
CA ARG A 424 4.57 -8.25 -4.70
C ARG A 424 5.39 -8.27 -5.97
N VAL A 425 6.58 -7.67 -5.96
CA VAL A 425 7.49 -7.69 -7.12
C VAL A 425 7.92 -9.13 -7.44
N TRP A 426 8.25 -9.91 -6.40
CA TRP A 426 8.67 -11.30 -6.53
C TRP A 426 7.56 -12.23 -7.02
N GLY A 427 6.33 -12.03 -6.55
CA GLY A 427 5.16 -12.86 -6.89
C GLY A 427 4.71 -12.74 -8.34
N ASN A 428 5.15 -11.70 -9.06
CA ASN A 428 4.88 -11.50 -10.49
C ASN A 428 5.88 -12.26 -11.41
N ARG A 429 6.73 -13.12 -10.85
CA ARG A 429 7.70 -13.98 -11.58
C ARG A 429 7.05 -15.02 -12.49
#